data_AF-K2ECA1-F1
#
_entry.id   AF-K2ECA1-F1
#
_cell.length_a   1.000
_cell.length_b   1.000
_cell.length_c   1.000
_cell.angle_alpha   90.00
_cell.angle_beta   90.00
_cell.angle_gamma   90.00
#
_symmetry.space_group_name_H-M   'P 1'
#
loop_
_entity.id
_entity.type
_entity.pdbx_description
1 polymer ?
#
loop_
_entity_poly.entity_id
_entity_poly.type
_entity_poly.pdbx_seq_one_letter_code
_entity_poly.pdbx_strand_id
1 'polypeptide(L)' 'MSKPQGNNRRQKPKKEKPEFDQSIVDLARVTRVTKGGKHLSFRALVLIGDRKGRVGYGVEKGA' A
#
# COMPACT_ATOMS: atom_id res chain seq x y z
N MET A 1 20.45 -45.23 -23.00
CA MET A 1 19.03 -44.91 -22.74
C MET A 1 18.95 -43.79 -21.70
N SER A 2 18.90 -42.54 -22.15
CA SER A 2 18.83 -41.33 -21.32
C SER A 2 17.37 -40.95 -21.08
N LYS A 3 16.93 -40.88 -19.82
CA LYS A 3 15.60 -40.36 -19.45
C LYS A 3 15.61 -38.83 -19.60
N PRO A 4 14.60 -38.21 -20.23
CA PRO A 4 14.55 -36.76 -20.35
C PRO A 4 14.12 -36.14 -19.01
N GLN A 5 14.83 -35.08 -18.59
CA GLN A 5 14.50 -34.29 -17.42
C GLN A 5 13.19 -33.51 -17.68
N GLY A 6 12.16 -33.84 -16.89
CA GLY A 6 10.89 -33.14 -16.87
C GLY A 6 11.08 -31.69 -16.41
N ASN A 7 11.00 -30.77 -17.37
CA ASN A 7 11.23 -29.34 -17.16
C ASN A 7 9.98 -28.72 -16.51
N ASN A 8 9.87 -28.83 -15.19
CA ASN A 8 8.73 -28.33 -14.41
C ASN A 8 8.82 -26.81 -14.24
N ARG A 9 8.54 -26.08 -15.33
CA ARG A 9 8.43 -24.61 -15.33
C ARG A 9 7.22 -24.21 -14.49
N ARG A 10 7.47 -23.95 -13.21
CA ARG A 10 6.54 -23.26 -12.30
C ARG A 10 6.12 -21.94 -12.96
N GLN A 11 4.89 -21.93 -13.49
CA GLN A 11 4.21 -20.70 -13.90
C GLN A 11 4.12 -19.81 -12.66
N LYS A 12 4.91 -18.75 -12.63
CA LYS A 12 4.70 -17.66 -11.67
C LYS A 12 3.31 -17.09 -11.95
N PRO A 13 2.41 -17.01 -10.95
CA PRO A 13 1.12 -16.38 -11.14
C PRO A 13 1.35 -14.92 -11.57
N LYS A 14 0.72 -14.56 -12.69
CA LYS A 14 0.76 -13.21 -13.24
C LYS A 14 0.09 -12.30 -12.22
N LYS A 15 0.85 -11.45 -11.53
CA LYS A 15 0.28 -10.43 -10.64
C LYS A 15 -0.48 -9.45 -11.55
N GLU A 16 -1.80 -9.50 -11.51
CA GLU A 16 -2.64 -8.53 -12.22
C GLU A 16 -2.30 -7.13 -11.72
N LYS A 17 -2.25 -6.17 -12.64
CA LYS A 17 -1.99 -4.78 -12.27
C LYS A 17 -3.21 -4.28 -11.49
N PRO A 18 -3.02 -3.66 -10.32
CA PRO A 18 -4.14 -3.09 -9.59
C PRO A 18 -4.84 -2.03 -10.46
N GLU A 19 -6.18 -2.03 -10.44
CA GLU A 19 -7.01 -1.11 -11.25
C GLU A 19 -6.81 0.36 -10.84
N PHE A 20 -6.47 0.60 -9.58
CA PHE A 20 -6.26 1.94 -9.03
C PHE A 20 -4.80 2.14 -8.58
N ASP A 21 -4.23 3.28 -8.97
CA ASP A 21 -2.97 3.78 -8.44
C ASP A 21 -3.21 4.46 -7.08
N GLN A 22 -2.21 4.40 -6.20
CA GLN A 22 -2.23 5.04 -4.89
C GLN A 22 -1.09 6.03 -4.76
N SER A 23 -1.33 7.18 -4.12
CA SER A 23 -0.33 8.20 -3.85
C SER A 23 -0.49 8.79 -2.45
N ILE A 24 0.60 8.89 -1.70
CA ILE A 24 0.62 9.54 -0.38
C ILE A 24 0.99 11.01 -0.60
N VAL A 25 0.08 11.90 -0.23
CA VAL A 25 0.26 13.35 -0.41
C VAL A 25 0.91 13.97 0.82
N ASP A 26 0.45 13.56 2.00
CA ASP A 26 0.92 14.09 3.26
C ASP A 26 1.10 12.96 4.28
N LEU A 27 2.22 13.01 4.99
CA LEU A 27 2.54 12.10 6.07
C LEU A 27 3.09 12.92 7.24
N ALA A 28 2.22 13.18 8.21
CA ALA A 28 2.53 14.05 9.32
C ALA A 28 2.63 13.25 10.61
N ARG A 29 3.69 13.49 11.38
CA ARG A 29 3.80 13.00 12.75
C ARG A 29 2.96 13.88 13.67
N VAL A 30 2.01 13.29 14.40
CA VAL A 30 1.16 13.97 15.37
C VAL A 30 1.40 13.41 16.77
N THR A 31 1.17 14.21 17.82
CA THR A 31 1.43 13.79 19.19
C THR A 31 0.34 14.28 20.13
N ARG A 32 -0.25 13.38 20.91
CA ARG A 32 -1.16 13.69 22.01
C ARG A 32 -0.37 13.70 23.31
N VAL A 33 -0.26 14.86 23.95
CA VAL A 33 0.41 15.01 25.25
C VAL A 33 -0.62 14.85 26.37
N THR A 34 -0.30 14.02 27.37
CA THR A 34 -1.11 13.82 28.58
C THR A 34 -0.25 14.03 29.83
N LYS A 35 -0.84 14.00 31.02
CA LYS A 35 -0.09 14.12 32.28
C LYS A 35 0.98 13.04 32.46
N GLY A 36 0.84 11.89 31.80
CA GLY A 36 1.75 10.73 31.91
C GLY A 36 2.73 10.57 30.75
N GLY A 37 2.71 11.42 29.73
CA GLY A 37 3.66 11.33 28.62
C GLY A 37 3.12 11.82 27.27
N LYS A 38 3.79 11.38 26.20
CA LYS A 38 3.48 11.76 24.82
C LYS A 38 3.12 10.51 24.01
N HIS A 39 1.88 10.47 23.51
CA HIS A 39 1.44 9.44 22.56
C HIS A 39 1.64 9.93 21.15
N LEU A 40 2.53 9.26 20.42
CA LEU A 40 2.90 9.62 19.06
C LEU A 40 2.10 8.76 18.08
N SER A 41 1.58 9.38 17.03
CA SER A 41 0.91 8.71 15.93
C SER A 41 1.26 9.39 14.61
N PHE A 42 0.92 8.78 13.48
CA PHE A 42 1.06 9.40 12.17
C PHE A 42 -0.31 9.66 11.57
N ARG A 43 -0.49 10.80 10.90
CA ARG A 43 -1.63 11.07 10.04
C ARG A 43 -1.18 10.94 8.60
N ALA A 44 -1.90 10.18 7.80
CA ALA A 44 -1.65 10.02 6.38
C ALA A 44 -2.85 10.57 5.58
N LEU A 45 -2.55 11.30 4.50
CA LEU A 45 -3.49 11.63 3.43
C LEU A 45 -3.11 10.81 2.21
N VAL A 46 -4.02 9.95 1.78
CA VAL A 46 -3.83 9.03 0.65
C VAL A 46 -4.84 9.36 -0.44
N LEU A 47 -4.37 9.40 -1.68
CA LEU A 47 -5.16 9.47 -2.89
C LEU A 47 -5.19 8.11 -3.58
N ILE A 48 -6.34 7.74 -4.13
CA ILE A 48 -6.56 6.52 -4.92
C ILE A 48 -7.23 6.92 -6.22
N GLY A 49 -6.78 6.45 -7.38
CA GLY A 49 -7.45 6.77 -8.63
C GLY A 49 -6.95 5.99 -9.85
N ASP A 50 -7.74 6.00 -10.91
CA ASP A 50 -7.47 5.23 -12.15
C ASP A 50 -6.84 6.07 -13.28
N ARG A 51 -6.45 7.33 -12.98
CA ARG A 51 -5.98 8.36 -13.93
C ARG A 51 -6.94 8.64 -15.10
N LYS A 52 -8.15 8.09 -15.09
CA LYS A 52 -9.20 8.28 -16.10
C LYS A 52 -10.32 9.20 -15.59
N GLY A 53 -10.07 9.92 -14.51
CA GLY A 53 -10.99 10.89 -13.90
C GLY A 53 -11.72 10.40 -12.65
N ARG A 54 -11.54 9.13 -12.24
CA ARG A 54 -12.05 8.64 -10.95
C ARG A 54 -10.94 8.75 -9.90
N VAL A 55 -11.18 9.57 -8.88
CA VAL A 55 -10.24 9.82 -7.77
C VAL A 55 -11.02 9.79 -6.45
N GLY A 56 -10.46 9.12 -5.45
CA GLY A 56 -10.87 9.16 -4.06
C GLY A 56 -9.71 9.58 -3.17
N TYR A 57 -10.02 10.13 -2.00
CA TYR A 57 -9.02 10.50 -1.00
C TYR A 57 -9.48 10.04 0.38
N GLY A 58 -8.52 9.72 1.24
CA GLY A 58 -8.74 9.32 2.62
C GLY A 58 -7.72 9.96 3.54
N VAL A 59 -8.18 10.43 4.70
CA VAL A 59 -7.32 10.90 5.79
C VAL A 59 -7.55 10.01 6.99
N GLU A 60 -6.48 9.42 7.50
CA GLU A 60 -6.56 8.56 8.66
C GLU A 60 -5.38 8.79 9.60
N LYS A 61 -5.61 8.53 10.89
CA LYS A 61 -4.59 8.51 11.92
C LYS A 61 -4.20 7.06 12.17
N GLY A 62 -2.93 6.72 11.96
CA GLY A 62 -2.36 5.44 12.34
C GLY A 62 -2.52 5.22 13.85
N ALA A 63 -3.03 4.04 14.20
CA ALA A 63 -3.14 3.59 15.59
C ALA A 63 -1.77 3.51 16.27
#